data_AF-A0A0C2CSU2-F1
#
_entry.id   AF-A0A0C2CSU2-F1
#
_cell.length_a   1.000
_cell.length_b   1.000
_cell.length_c   1.000
_cell.angle_alpha   90.00
_cell.angle_beta   90.00
_cell.angle_gamma   90.00
#
_symmetry.space_group_name_H-M   'P 1'
#
loop_
_entity.id
_entity.type
_entity.pdbx_description
1 polymer ?
#
loop_
_entity_poly.entity_id
_entity_poly.type
_entity_poly.pdbx_seq_one_letter_code
_entity_poly.pdbx_strand_id
1 'polypeptide(L)'
;MKKMEYKGKQWHDKCFCCAHCKNPIGTKSFIPKNEEVYCGSCYEEKFATRCSKCRKVITTGGVTYKNEPWHRECFCCTHCNVSLAGQRFTSKDEKPYCANCYGELFAKRCNACTKPITGIGGAKFISFEDRHWHNDCFICAQCTTSLVGKGFITDGTDILCPECAKARLMAANS
;
A
#
# COMPACT_ATOMS: atom_id res chain seq x y z
N MET A 1 -40.33 -41.84 0.85
CA MET A 1 -40.18 -40.37 1.00
C MET A 1 -38.69 -40.05 1.09
N LYS A 2 -38.13 -39.22 0.18
CA LYS A 2 -36.70 -38.87 0.24
C LYS A 2 -36.44 -38.04 1.50
N LYS A 3 -35.41 -38.43 2.26
CA LYS A 3 -34.99 -37.78 3.51
C LYS A 3 -33.63 -37.13 3.29
N MET A 4 -33.49 -35.90 3.78
CA MET A 4 -32.21 -35.21 3.84
C MET A 4 -31.64 -35.38 5.25
N GLU A 5 -30.34 -35.67 5.37
CA GLU A 5 -29.66 -35.81 6.66
C GLU A 5 -28.44 -34.89 6.71
N TYR A 6 -28.30 -34.16 7.80
CA TYR A 6 -27.15 -33.29 8.07
C TYR A 6 -26.96 -33.10 9.58
N LYS A 7 -25.74 -33.31 10.09
CA LYS A 7 -25.40 -33.26 11.52
C LYS A 7 -26.35 -34.09 12.41
N GLY A 8 -26.72 -35.29 11.97
CA GLY A 8 -27.59 -36.22 12.73
C GLY A 8 -29.07 -35.80 12.83
N LYS A 9 -29.46 -34.71 12.16
CA LYS A 9 -30.86 -34.30 12.02
C LYS A 9 -31.40 -34.74 10.66
N GLN A 10 -32.67 -35.11 10.62
CA GLN A 10 -33.36 -35.53 9.40
C GLN A 10 -34.49 -34.57 9.05
N TRP A 11 -34.63 -34.25 7.76
CA TRP A 11 -35.69 -33.39 7.24
C TRP A 11 -36.39 -34.07 6.08
N HIS A 12 -37.67 -33.75 5.90
CA HIS A 12 -38.32 -33.95 4.61
C HIS A 12 -37.62 -33.08 3.56
N ASP A 13 -37.52 -33.58 2.33
CA ASP A 13 -36.89 -32.89 1.19
C ASP A 13 -37.37 -31.43 1.02
N LYS A 14 -38.68 -31.19 1.19
CA LYS A 14 -39.29 -29.83 1.11
C LYS A 14 -39.10 -28.97 2.37
N CYS A 15 -38.64 -29.55 3.48
CA CYS A 15 -38.45 -28.84 4.75
C CYS A 15 -36.98 -28.46 4.98
N PHE A 16 -36.06 -28.96 4.15
CA PHE A 16 -34.67 -28.54 4.16
C PHE A 16 -34.50 -27.27 3.31
N CYS A 17 -34.79 -26.12 3.91
CA CYS A 17 -34.89 -24.83 3.24
C CYS A 17 -33.72 -23.90 3.55
N CYS A 18 -33.41 -23.01 2.60
CA CYS A 18 -32.45 -21.93 2.83
C CYS A 18 -32.95 -20.97 3.91
N ALA A 19 -32.08 -20.63 4.86
CA ALA A 19 -32.40 -19.70 5.95
C ALA A 19 -32.78 -18.28 5.45
N HIS A 20 -32.27 -17.87 4.28
CA HIS A 20 -32.57 -16.57 3.68
C HIS A 20 -33.84 -16.58 2.83
N CYS A 21 -33.84 -17.25 1.68
CA CYS A 21 -34.96 -17.19 0.72
C CYS A 21 -36.12 -18.15 1.03
N LYS A 22 -35.98 -19.00 2.05
CA LYS A 22 -36.97 -20.01 2.49
C LYS A 22 -37.33 -21.07 1.45
N ASN A 23 -36.74 -21.03 0.25
CA ASN A 23 -36.93 -22.05 -0.77
C ASN A 23 -36.28 -23.38 -0.34
N PRO A 24 -36.93 -24.53 -0.64
CA PRO A 24 -36.33 -25.84 -0.45
C PRO A 24 -35.03 -25.98 -1.25
N ILE A 25 -33.97 -26.42 -0.58
CA ILE A 25 -32.68 -26.72 -1.22
C ILE A 25 -32.75 -28.10 -1.89
N GLY A 26 -33.43 -29.05 -1.24
CA GLY A 26 -33.50 -30.44 -1.67
C GLY A 26 -32.11 -31.05 -1.86
N THR A 27 -31.86 -31.70 -3.00
CA THR A 27 -30.57 -32.33 -3.32
C THR A 27 -29.51 -31.36 -3.88
N LYS A 28 -29.79 -30.06 -3.94
CA LYS A 28 -28.81 -29.06 -4.42
C LYS A 28 -27.72 -28.85 -3.37
N SER A 29 -26.56 -28.37 -3.81
CA SER A 29 -25.47 -27.98 -2.91
C SER A 29 -25.92 -26.89 -1.94
N PHE A 30 -25.46 -26.99 -0.69
CA PHE A 30 -25.74 -26.03 0.38
C PHE A 30 -24.48 -25.66 1.15
N ILE A 31 -24.54 -24.54 1.85
CA ILE A 31 -23.43 -23.99 2.62
C ILE A 31 -23.91 -23.76 4.06
N PRO A 32 -23.37 -24.49 5.05
CA PRO A 32 -23.71 -24.28 6.45
C PRO A 32 -22.92 -23.10 7.05
N LYS A 33 -23.60 -22.25 7.84
CA LYS A 33 -22.97 -21.14 8.58
C LYS A 33 -23.78 -20.79 9.82
N ASN A 34 -23.14 -20.70 10.99
CA ASN A 34 -23.78 -20.38 12.28
C ASN A 34 -25.06 -21.19 12.54
N GLU A 35 -24.98 -22.53 12.39
CA GLU A 35 -26.10 -23.48 12.54
C GLU A 35 -27.22 -23.41 11.49
N GLU A 36 -27.21 -22.40 10.63
CA GLU A 36 -28.13 -22.26 9.52
C GLU A 36 -27.56 -22.87 8.23
N VAL A 37 -28.43 -23.13 7.25
CA VAL A 37 -28.07 -23.59 5.92
C VAL A 37 -28.53 -22.60 4.86
N TYR A 38 -27.65 -22.32 3.91
CA TYR A 38 -27.90 -21.38 2.82
C TYR A 38 -27.78 -22.09 1.47
N CYS A 39 -28.62 -21.70 0.50
CA CYS A 39 -28.33 -22.03 -0.90
C CYS A 39 -27.13 -21.19 -1.38
N GLY A 40 -26.45 -21.65 -2.45
CA GLY A 40 -25.25 -20.99 -2.98
C GLY A 40 -25.45 -19.49 -3.27
N SER A 41 -26.54 -19.13 -3.95
CA SER A 41 -26.83 -17.74 -4.32
C SER A 41 -27.03 -16.84 -3.10
N CYS A 42 -27.84 -17.25 -2.12
CA CYS A 42 -28.07 -16.43 -0.93
C CYS A 42 -26.85 -16.36 -0.02
N TYR A 43 -26.01 -17.41 0.01
CA TYR A 43 -24.74 -17.35 0.74
C TYR A 43 -23.81 -16.32 0.12
N GLU A 44 -23.63 -16.36 -1.20
CA GLU A 44 -22.78 -15.41 -1.93
C GLU A 44 -23.30 -13.97 -1.77
N GLU A 45 -24.60 -13.77 -1.90
CA GLU A 45 -25.24 -12.46 -1.73
C GLU A 45 -24.95 -11.86 -0.36
N LYS A 46 -25.14 -12.63 0.73
CA LYS A 46 -24.98 -12.15 2.11
C LYS A 46 -23.54 -12.06 2.58
N PHE A 47 -22.68 -12.98 2.14
CA PHE A 47 -21.41 -13.23 2.82
C PHE A 47 -20.19 -13.16 1.92
N ALA A 48 -20.35 -13.00 0.61
CA ALA A 48 -19.20 -12.90 -0.26
C ALA A 48 -18.40 -11.62 0.00
N THR A 49 -17.08 -11.77 0.10
CA THR A 49 -16.14 -10.65 0.10
C THR A 49 -16.12 -10.02 -1.31
N ARG A 50 -16.40 -8.72 -1.39
CA ARG A 50 -16.52 -8.00 -2.67
C ARG A 50 -15.42 -6.97 -2.81
N CYS A 51 -14.82 -6.91 -3.99
CA CYS A 51 -13.75 -5.95 -4.24
C CYS A 51 -14.24 -4.50 -4.12
N SER A 52 -13.48 -3.67 -3.41
CA SER A 52 -13.81 -2.26 -3.20
C SER A 52 -13.75 -1.42 -4.49
N LYS A 53 -13.02 -1.87 -5.53
CA LYS A 53 -13.02 -1.22 -6.86
C LYS A 53 -14.21 -1.61 -7.72
N CYS A 54 -14.35 -2.91 -8.01
CA CYS A 54 -15.27 -3.39 -9.06
C CYS A 54 -16.58 -3.96 -8.52
N ARG A 55 -16.73 -4.08 -7.19
CA ARG A 55 -17.89 -4.62 -6.47
C ARG A 55 -18.23 -6.10 -6.76
N LYS A 56 -17.45 -6.77 -7.61
CA LYS A 56 -17.56 -8.21 -7.88
C LYS A 56 -16.98 -9.04 -6.74
N VAL A 57 -17.46 -10.27 -6.60
CA VAL A 57 -17.00 -11.23 -5.59
C VAL A 57 -15.52 -11.59 -5.83
N ILE A 58 -14.75 -11.66 -4.76
CA ILE A 58 -13.39 -12.18 -4.76
C ILE A 58 -13.46 -13.68 -4.48
N THR A 59 -13.35 -14.48 -5.54
CA THR A 59 -13.47 -15.95 -5.46
C THR A 59 -12.15 -16.63 -5.10
N THR A 60 -11.01 -16.02 -5.42
CA THR A 60 -9.68 -16.59 -5.14
C THR A 60 -8.64 -15.49 -5.02
N GLY A 61 -7.79 -15.57 -3.98
CA GLY A 61 -6.51 -14.85 -3.91
C GLY A 61 -6.59 -13.32 -4.03
N GLY A 62 -7.39 -12.66 -3.18
CA GLY A 62 -7.41 -11.19 -3.08
C GLY A 62 -6.28 -10.58 -2.25
N VAL A 63 -6.29 -9.25 -2.13
CA VAL A 63 -5.44 -8.50 -1.21
C VAL A 63 -6.29 -7.61 -0.31
N THR A 64 -5.81 -7.33 0.89
CA THR A 64 -6.43 -6.37 1.80
C THR A 64 -5.58 -5.12 1.88
N TYR A 65 -6.18 -3.95 1.66
CA TYR A 65 -5.53 -2.66 1.78
C TYR A 65 -6.44 -1.71 2.57
N LYS A 66 -5.92 -1.11 3.65
CA LYS A 66 -6.72 -0.29 4.58
C LYS A 66 -8.01 -0.98 5.05
N ASN A 67 -7.91 -2.27 5.39
CA ASN A 67 -9.03 -3.14 5.77
C ASN A 67 -10.10 -3.36 4.70
N GLU A 68 -9.88 -2.84 3.49
CA GLU A 68 -10.77 -3.02 2.35
C GLU A 68 -10.25 -4.16 1.45
N PRO A 69 -11.11 -5.07 0.97
CA PRO A 69 -10.72 -6.19 0.12
C PRO A 69 -10.67 -5.81 -1.37
N TRP A 70 -9.67 -6.29 -2.09
CA TRP A 70 -9.47 -6.01 -3.52
C TRP A 70 -9.09 -7.27 -4.29
N HIS A 71 -9.55 -7.37 -5.55
CA HIS A 71 -8.86 -8.26 -6.51
C HIS A 71 -7.43 -7.74 -6.72
N ARG A 72 -6.47 -8.63 -6.99
CA ARG A 72 -5.07 -8.26 -7.24
C ARG A 72 -4.94 -7.35 -8.46
N GLU A 73 -5.78 -7.58 -9.47
CA GLU A 73 -5.86 -6.82 -10.72
C GLU A 73 -6.65 -5.51 -10.56
N CYS A 74 -7.43 -5.39 -9.49
CA CYS A 74 -8.11 -4.14 -9.15
C CYS A 74 -7.24 -3.23 -8.30
N PHE A 75 -6.34 -3.79 -7.49
CA PHE A 75 -5.41 -3.04 -6.67
C PHE A 75 -4.19 -2.59 -7.49
N CYS A 76 -4.35 -1.48 -8.21
CA CYS A 76 -3.36 -0.95 -9.14
C CYS A 76 -2.90 0.47 -8.78
N CYS A 77 -1.72 0.83 -9.28
CA CYS A 77 -1.22 2.20 -9.23
C CYS A 77 -2.19 3.14 -9.93
N THR A 78 -2.55 4.23 -9.26
CA THR A 78 -3.48 5.23 -9.79
C THR A 78 -2.97 5.88 -11.08
N HIS A 79 -1.65 6.08 -11.20
CA HIS A 79 -1.05 6.72 -12.38
C HIS A 79 -0.84 5.75 -13.57
N CYS A 80 -0.12 4.64 -13.38
CA CYS A 80 0.26 3.75 -14.47
C CYS A 80 -0.53 2.44 -14.56
N ASN A 81 -1.52 2.21 -13.70
CA ASN A 81 -2.36 1.00 -13.65
C ASN A 81 -1.63 -0.34 -13.41
N VAL A 82 -0.32 -0.35 -13.11
CA VAL A 82 0.38 -1.59 -12.73
C VAL A 82 -0.21 -2.17 -11.44
N SER A 83 -0.36 -3.49 -11.36
CA SER A 83 -0.80 -4.16 -10.13
C SER A 83 0.20 -3.89 -8.99
N LEU A 84 -0.34 -3.56 -7.82
CA LEU A 84 0.43 -3.31 -6.60
C LEU A 84 0.48 -4.51 -5.67
N ALA A 85 -0.23 -5.60 -6.00
CA ALA A 85 -0.25 -6.81 -5.19
C ALA A 85 1.17 -7.42 -5.09
N GLY A 86 1.73 -7.44 -3.88
CA GLY A 86 3.10 -7.93 -3.63
C GLY A 86 4.21 -6.96 -4.04
N GLN A 87 3.88 -5.74 -4.44
CA GLN A 87 4.84 -4.71 -4.83
C GLN A 87 5.02 -3.65 -3.72
N ARG A 88 6.13 -2.93 -3.75
CA ARG A 88 6.29 -1.72 -2.92
C ARG A 88 5.45 -0.58 -3.47
N PHE A 89 4.63 0.00 -2.62
CA PHE A 89 3.75 1.12 -2.98
C PHE A 89 3.57 2.05 -1.78
N THR A 90 3.00 3.23 -2.02
CA THR A 90 2.57 4.16 -0.98
C THR A 90 1.28 4.85 -1.41
N SER A 91 0.68 5.65 -0.55
CA SER A 91 -0.56 6.38 -0.86
C SER A 91 -0.39 7.89 -0.76
N LYS A 92 -1.09 8.60 -1.65
CA LYS A 92 -1.25 10.06 -1.62
C LYS A 92 -2.73 10.36 -1.80
N ASP A 93 -3.30 11.15 -0.88
CA ASP A 93 -4.71 11.55 -0.89
C ASP A 93 -5.65 10.35 -1.06
N GLU A 94 -5.45 9.33 -0.21
CA GLU A 94 -6.18 8.04 -0.21
C GLU A 94 -6.02 7.16 -1.47
N LYS A 95 -5.25 7.60 -2.48
CA LYS A 95 -5.02 6.87 -3.72
C LYS A 95 -3.68 6.13 -3.69
N PRO A 96 -3.61 4.85 -4.10
CA PRO A 96 -2.35 4.09 -4.09
C PRO A 96 -1.51 4.37 -5.35
N TYR A 97 -0.19 4.46 -5.16
CA TYR A 97 0.80 4.69 -6.23
C TYR A 97 1.99 3.73 -6.07
N CYS A 98 2.49 3.19 -7.18
CA CYS A 98 3.74 2.45 -7.17
C CYS A 98 4.91 3.37 -6.79
N ALA A 99 6.01 2.76 -6.34
CA ALA A 99 7.18 3.51 -5.88
C ALA A 99 7.73 4.49 -6.91
N ASN A 100 7.78 4.08 -8.18
CA ASN A 100 8.27 4.91 -9.27
C ASN A 100 7.38 6.13 -9.53
N CYS A 101 6.07 5.91 -9.72
CA CYS A 101 5.15 7.01 -9.98
C CYS A 101 5.06 7.96 -8.78
N TYR A 102 5.10 7.46 -7.55
CA TYR A 102 5.12 8.35 -6.39
C TYR A 102 6.40 9.20 -6.35
N GLY A 103 7.55 8.59 -6.63
CA GLY A 103 8.85 9.27 -6.71
C GLY A 103 8.85 10.42 -7.72
N GLU A 104 8.36 10.16 -8.93
CA GLU A 104 8.36 11.18 -9.98
C GLU A 104 7.31 12.28 -9.79
N LEU A 105 6.12 11.94 -9.28
CA LEU A 105 5.01 12.89 -9.19
C LEU A 105 5.02 13.73 -7.91
N PHE A 106 5.49 13.18 -6.79
CA PHE A 106 5.22 13.77 -5.47
C PHE A 106 6.43 13.87 -4.55
N ALA A 107 7.49 13.08 -4.77
CA ALA A 107 8.61 13.07 -3.83
C ALA A 107 9.46 14.34 -3.97
N LYS A 108 9.96 14.82 -2.82
CA LYS A 108 10.98 15.86 -2.78
C LYS A 108 12.23 15.39 -3.54
N ARG A 109 12.93 16.30 -4.20
CA ARG A 109 14.18 15.98 -4.93
C ARG A 109 15.38 16.33 -4.06
N CYS A 110 16.41 15.48 -4.10
CA CYS A 110 17.65 15.76 -3.41
C CYS A 110 18.38 16.95 -4.05
N ASN A 111 18.80 17.92 -3.25
CA ASN A 111 19.52 19.10 -3.73
C ASN A 111 20.91 18.79 -4.31
N ALA A 112 21.55 17.69 -3.91
CA ALA A 112 22.85 17.30 -4.44
C ALA A 112 22.75 16.42 -5.71
N CYS A 113 21.88 15.40 -5.72
CA CYS A 113 21.83 14.43 -6.82
C CYS A 113 20.59 14.53 -7.71
N THR A 114 19.66 15.44 -7.42
CA THR A 114 18.37 15.72 -8.11
C THR A 114 17.38 14.54 -8.18
N LYS A 115 17.77 13.35 -7.71
CA LYS A 115 16.91 12.17 -7.64
C LYS A 115 15.83 12.31 -6.56
N PRO A 116 14.65 11.69 -6.76
CA PRO A 116 13.59 11.64 -5.76
C PRO A 116 14.04 11.04 -4.42
N ILE A 117 13.57 11.61 -3.32
CA ILE A 117 13.70 11.07 -1.96
C ILE A 117 12.44 10.28 -1.64
N THR A 118 12.39 9.03 -2.11
CA THR A 118 11.27 8.14 -1.84
C THR A 118 11.43 7.56 -0.44
N GLY A 119 10.63 8.01 0.54
CA GLY A 119 10.57 7.44 1.90
C GLY A 119 10.05 6.00 1.99
N ILE A 120 10.02 5.30 0.85
CA ILE A 120 9.53 3.93 0.72
C ILE A 120 10.59 3.00 1.32
N GLY A 121 10.23 2.33 2.42
CA GLY A 121 11.15 1.49 3.19
C GLY A 121 11.79 2.19 4.40
N GLY A 122 11.26 3.33 4.83
CA GLY A 122 11.72 4.00 6.07
C GLY A 122 13.04 4.77 5.93
N ALA A 123 13.47 5.05 4.70
CA ALA A 123 14.67 5.84 4.43
C ALA A 123 14.54 7.25 5.03
N LYS A 124 15.43 7.57 5.98
CA LYS A 124 15.56 8.91 6.56
C LYS A 124 16.28 9.83 5.57
N PHE A 125 15.89 11.11 5.58
CA PHE A 125 16.52 12.14 4.77
C PHE A 125 16.82 13.37 5.63
N ILE A 126 17.78 14.18 5.19
CA ILE A 126 18.16 15.42 5.85
C ILE A 126 17.33 16.55 5.24
N SER A 127 16.79 17.42 6.10
CA SER A 127 16.09 18.64 5.68
C SER A 127 16.70 19.83 6.40
N PHE A 128 16.97 20.90 5.66
CA PHE A 128 17.39 22.19 6.20
C PHE A 128 16.81 23.28 5.30
N GLU A 129 16.07 24.22 5.89
CA GLU A 129 15.23 25.17 5.15
C GLU A 129 14.33 24.42 4.15
N ASP A 130 14.27 24.86 2.89
CA ASP A 130 13.54 24.21 1.79
C ASP A 130 14.38 23.17 1.04
N ARG A 131 15.58 22.86 1.53
CA ARG A 131 16.51 21.92 0.89
C ARG A 131 16.49 20.56 1.55
N HIS A 132 16.70 19.53 0.74
CA HIS A 132 16.55 18.14 1.14
C HIS A 132 17.67 17.29 0.55
N TRP A 133 18.17 16.33 1.32
CA TRP A 133 19.23 15.42 0.86
C TRP A 133 18.97 13.99 1.31
N HIS A 134 19.31 13.03 0.45
CA HIS A 134 19.59 11.68 0.94
C HIS A 134 20.71 11.74 1.99
N ASN A 135 20.73 10.79 2.92
CA ASN A 135 21.76 10.75 3.97
C ASN A 135 23.17 10.74 3.38
N ASP A 136 23.38 9.90 2.35
CA ASP A 136 24.66 9.75 1.63
C ASP A 136 25.00 10.97 0.77
N CYS A 137 24.02 11.83 0.49
CA CYS A 137 24.20 13.04 -0.31
C CYS A 137 24.44 14.29 0.54
N PHE A 138 24.36 14.19 1.88
CA PHE A 138 24.59 15.31 2.79
C PHE A 138 26.08 15.40 3.13
N ILE A 139 26.87 15.84 2.14
CA ILE A 139 28.34 15.89 2.18
C ILE A 139 28.86 17.30 1.93
N CYS A 140 30.05 17.61 2.45
CA CYS A 140 30.73 18.88 2.20
C CYS A 140 31.07 19.01 0.70
N ALA A 141 30.70 20.12 0.08
CA ALA A 141 30.94 20.37 -1.35
C ALA A 141 32.44 20.41 -1.72
N GLN A 142 33.32 20.69 -0.75
CA GLN A 142 34.76 20.81 -0.99
C GLN A 142 35.54 19.52 -0.67
N CYS A 143 35.28 18.89 0.48
CA CYS A 143 36.06 17.73 0.93
C CYS A 143 35.27 16.41 0.93
N THR A 144 34.01 16.42 0.52
CA THR A 144 33.10 15.26 0.43
C THR A 144 32.82 14.51 1.74
N THR A 145 33.30 15.02 2.88
CA THR A 145 33.01 14.40 4.18
C THR A 145 31.53 14.43 4.48
N SER A 146 31.00 13.36 5.08
CA SER A 146 29.62 13.34 5.57
C SER A 146 29.42 14.41 6.65
N LEU A 147 28.37 15.20 6.47
CA LEU A 147 27.92 16.25 7.40
C LEU A 147 26.76 15.76 8.29
N VAL A 148 26.34 14.51 8.16
CA VAL A 148 25.24 13.95 8.94
C VAL A 148 25.61 13.98 10.43
N GLY A 149 24.76 14.64 11.24
CA GLY A 149 25.00 14.80 12.68
C GLY A 149 26.14 15.76 13.05
N LYS A 150 26.67 16.52 12.08
CA LYS A 150 27.73 17.51 12.29
C LYS A 150 27.23 18.93 12.00
N GLY A 151 27.94 19.93 12.53
CA GLY A 151 27.74 21.33 12.12
C GLY A 151 28.18 21.55 10.67
N PHE A 152 27.49 22.45 9.98
CA PHE A 152 27.79 22.84 8.59
C PHE A 152 27.47 24.32 8.36
N ILE A 153 28.02 24.89 7.29
CA ILE A 153 27.80 26.26 6.86
C ILE A 153 27.21 26.22 5.45
N THR A 154 26.21 27.06 5.19
CA THR A 154 25.67 27.30 3.83
C THR A 154 26.45 28.40 3.14
N ASP A 155 26.83 28.17 1.88
CA ASP A 155 27.48 29.15 1.02
C ASP A 155 26.83 29.09 -0.38
N GLY A 156 25.85 29.97 -0.61
CA GLY A 156 25.01 29.91 -1.81
C GLY A 156 24.27 28.58 -1.90
N THR A 157 24.52 27.81 -2.97
CA THR A 157 23.96 26.46 -3.18
C THR A 157 24.71 25.37 -2.41
N ASP A 158 25.94 25.65 -2.00
CA ASP A 158 26.83 24.67 -1.40
C ASP A 158 26.61 24.56 0.12
N ILE A 159 26.95 23.39 0.65
CA ILE A 159 27.09 23.14 2.08
C ILE A 159 28.53 22.72 2.37
N LEU A 160 29.13 23.33 3.38
CA LEU A 160 30.54 23.14 3.73
C LEU A 160 30.68 22.68 5.17
N CYS A 161 31.70 21.86 5.44
CA CYS A 161 32.14 21.64 6.82
C CYS A 161 32.81 22.92 7.38
N PRO A 162 32.88 23.09 8.71
CA PRO A 162 33.47 24.27 9.34
C PRO A 162 34.91 24.57 8.88
N GLU A 163 35.72 23.54 8.69
CA GLU A 163 37.11 23.67 8.26
C GLU A 163 37.21 24.21 6.82
N CYS A 164 36.41 23.66 5.90
CA CYS A 164 36.36 24.09 4.51
C CYS A 164 35.80 25.52 4.38
N ALA A 165 34.75 25.85 5.13
CA ALA A 165 34.20 27.20 5.15
C ALA A 165 35.24 28.23 5.61
N LYS A 166 35.99 27.93 6.68
CA LYS A 166 37.07 28.79 7.17
C LYS A 166 38.19 28.95 6.13
N ALA A 167 38.62 27.87 5.49
CA ALA A 167 39.66 27.92 4.45
C ALA A 167 39.23 28.81 3.26
N ARG A 168 37.97 28.71 2.83
CA ARG A 168 37.42 29.50 1.73
C ARG A 168 37.34 31.00 2.07
N LEU A 169 36.93 31.34 3.30
CA LEU A 169 36.92 32.73 3.78
C LEU A 169 38.33 33.35 3.84
N MET A 170 39.34 32.57 4.26
CA MET A 170 40.73 33.03 4.28
C MET A 170 41.25 33.30 2.86
N ALA A 171 40.97 32.40 1.92
CA ALA A 171 41.36 32.57 0.52
C ALA A 171 40.67 33.78 -0.16
N ALA A 172 39.46 34.16 0.26
CA ALA A 172 38.75 35.31 -0.32
C ALA A 172 39.24 36.67 0.20
N ASN A 173 39.94 36.70 1.33
CA ASN A 173 40.50 37.93 1.94
C ASN A 173 42.01 38.09 1.68
N SER A 174 42.56 37.29 0.76
CA SER A 174 43.97 37.31 0.33
C SER A 174 44.08 37.95 -1.04
#